data_AF-A0A2S8BP24-F1
#
_entry.id   AF-A0A2S8BP24-F1
#
_cell.length_a   1.000
_cell.length_b   1.000
_cell.length_c   1.000
_cell.angle_alpha   90.00
_cell.angle_beta   90.00
_cell.angle_gamma   90.00
#
_symmetry.space_group_name_H-M   'P 1'
#
loop_
_entity.id
_entity.type
_entity.pdbx_description
1 polymer ?
#
loop_
_entity_poly.entity_id
_entity_poly.type
_entity_poly.pdbx_seq_one_letter_code
_entity_poly.pdbx_strand_id
1 'polypeptide(L)'
;MTQGALLGSHRALDPDRTWYLPDGTVLRPHHVSTRAATDPVVPGELTRYEIEVFPTAVLIAPDHRLRLTVTTYDFPNLVPTKPARAALTGGSYRIQQGGPTASHLLLPLLDPDRL
;
A
#
# COMPACT_ATOMS: atom_id res chain seq x y z
N MET A 1 4.38 -0.15 -16.06
CA MET A 1 3.93 0.47 -14.79
C MET A 1 3.42 -0.64 -13.90
N THR A 2 3.73 -0.57 -12.61
CA THR A 2 3.41 -1.61 -11.62
C THR A 2 2.20 -1.20 -10.77
N GLN A 3 1.73 -2.10 -9.92
CA GLN A 3 0.62 -1.87 -9.01
C GLN A 3 0.82 -2.60 -7.68
N GLY A 4 -0.11 -2.40 -6.76
CA GLY A 4 -0.11 -2.97 -5.43
C GLY A 4 -1.51 -2.91 -4.84
N ALA A 5 -1.78 -3.74 -3.85
CA ALA A 5 -3.06 -3.75 -3.18
C ALA A 5 -2.95 -4.36 -1.78
N LEU A 6 -3.87 -3.95 -0.92
CA LEU A 6 -3.97 -4.45 0.44
C LEU A 6 -5.44 -4.50 0.85
N LEU A 7 -5.89 -5.65 1.36
CA LEU A 7 -7.14 -5.69 2.11
C LEU A 7 -6.87 -5.06 3.48
N GLY A 8 -7.54 -3.95 3.79
CA GLY A 8 -7.22 -3.15 4.99
C GLY A 8 -7.32 -3.92 6.31
N SER A 9 -8.11 -4.99 6.37
CA SER A 9 -8.17 -5.86 7.56
C SER A 9 -6.99 -6.81 7.73
N HIS A 10 -6.08 -6.86 6.76
CA HIS A 10 -4.85 -7.67 6.77
C HIS A 10 -3.60 -6.77 6.82
N ARG A 11 -3.74 -5.55 7.39
CA ARG A 11 -2.67 -4.53 7.48
C ARG A 11 -1.55 -4.84 8.48
N ALA A 12 -1.70 -5.89 9.28
CA ALA A 12 -0.68 -6.29 10.26
C ALA A 12 0.60 -6.73 9.53
N LEU A 13 1.73 -6.15 9.93
CA LEU A 13 3.05 -6.50 9.40
C LEU A 13 3.67 -7.64 10.18
N ASP A 14 4.42 -8.48 9.48
CA ASP A 14 5.40 -9.39 10.04
C ASP A 14 6.75 -8.64 10.14
N PRO A 15 7.23 -8.31 11.35
CA PRO A 15 8.44 -7.50 11.51
C PRO A 15 9.71 -8.24 11.07
N ASP A 16 9.73 -9.58 11.09
CA ASP A 16 10.91 -10.37 10.73
C ASP A 16 11.06 -10.51 9.20
N ARG A 17 9.97 -10.26 8.46
CA ARG A 17 9.91 -10.39 7.00
C ARG A 17 9.76 -9.06 6.28
N THR A 18 9.34 -8.01 6.98
CA THR A 18 9.26 -6.66 6.45
C THR A 18 10.65 -6.06 6.31
N TRP A 19 10.90 -5.40 5.18
CA TRP A 19 12.17 -4.70 4.98
C TRP A 19 12.03 -3.26 5.40
N TYR A 20 13.05 -2.73 6.06
CA TYR A 20 13.09 -1.38 6.61
C TYR A 20 14.31 -0.62 6.11
N LEU A 21 14.17 0.70 5.97
CA LEU A 21 15.28 1.62 5.83
C LEU A 21 15.98 1.85 7.19
N PRO A 22 17.20 2.42 7.22
CA PRO A 22 17.92 2.67 8.48
C PRO A 22 17.17 3.55 9.50
N ASP A 23 16.25 4.40 9.05
CA ASP A 23 15.41 5.24 9.89
C ASP A 23 14.13 4.55 10.41
N GLY A 24 13.94 3.26 10.07
CA GLY A 24 12.77 2.48 10.43
C GLY A 24 11.58 2.61 9.47
N THR A 25 11.72 3.38 8.38
CA THR A 25 10.67 3.45 7.34
C THR A 25 10.50 2.09 6.66
N VAL A 26 9.26 1.64 6.47
CA VAL A 26 8.96 0.39 5.76
C VAL A 26 9.33 0.54 4.28
N LEU A 27 10.33 -0.23 3.84
CA LEU A 27 10.74 -0.30 2.43
C LEU A 27 9.87 -1.28 1.63
N ARG A 28 9.62 -2.46 2.21
CA ARG A 28 8.83 -3.51 1.57
C ARG A 28 8.02 -4.24 2.65
N PRO A 29 6.70 -3.98 2.75
CA PRO A 29 5.88 -4.58 3.79
C PRO A 29 5.69 -6.08 3.54
N HIS A 30 5.72 -6.87 4.60
CA HIS A 30 5.24 -8.24 4.57
C HIS A 30 4.03 -8.39 5.50
N HIS A 31 2.85 -8.63 4.94
CA HIS A 31 1.60 -8.71 5.70
C HIS A 31 1.31 -10.12 6.21
N VAL A 32 0.83 -10.22 7.46
CA VAL A 32 0.31 -11.49 8.01
C VAL A 32 -1.11 -11.71 7.48
N SER A 33 -1.24 -12.57 6.47
CA SER A 33 -2.54 -12.86 5.84
C SER A 33 -3.13 -14.19 6.31
N THR A 34 -3.58 -14.23 7.57
CA THR A 34 -4.30 -15.39 8.13
C THR A 34 -5.66 -14.95 8.69
N ARG A 35 -6.59 -15.89 8.87
CA ARG A 35 -7.90 -15.59 9.48
C ARG A 35 -7.78 -15.03 10.90
N ALA A 36 -6.80 -15.49 11.66
CA ALA A 36 -6.57 -15.04 13.04
C ALA A 36 -5.96 -13.63 13.09
N ALA A 37 -5.24 -13.22 12.05
CA ALA A 37 -4.65 -11.90 11.93
C ALA A 37 -5.60 -10.85 11.33
N THR A 38 -6.84 -11.23 11.00
CA THR A 38 -7.84 -10.29 10.49
C THR A 38 -8.21 -9.28 11.58
N ASP A 39 -7.87 -8.02 11.35
CA ASP A 39 -8.16 -6.89 12.22
C ASP A 39 -9.12 -5.91 11.53
N PRO A 40 -10.41 -5.83 11.93
CA PRO A 40 -11.37 -4.92 11.32
C PRO A 40 -10.87 -3.47 11.23
N VAL A 41 -11.28 -2.76 10.17
CA VAL A 41 -11.02 -1.32 10.06
C VAL A 41 -12.16 -0.59 10.76
N VAL A 42 -11.83 0.29 11.70
CA VAL A 42 -12.82 1.09 12.43
C VAL A 42 -13.16 2.34 11.59
N PRO A 43 -14.43 2.53 11.17
CA PRO A 43 -14.82 3.69 10.38
C PRO A 43 -14.55 5.00 11.13
N GLY A 44 -13.94 5.98 10.44
CA GLY A 44 -13.62 7.29 11.00
C GLY A 44 -12.29 7.38 11.73
N GLU A 45 -11.66 6.25 12.07
CA GLU A 45 -10.31 6.25 12.66
C GLU A 45 -9.22 6.36 11.60
N LEU A 46 -8.18 7.15 11.91
CA LEU A 46 -7.01 7.24 11.06
C LEU A 46 -6.21 5.94 11.16
N THR A 47 -6.21 5.16 10.08
CA THR A 47 -5.49 3.89 9.99
C THR A 47 -4.35 4.01 9.00
N ARG A 48 -3.13 3.58 9.40
CA ARG A 48 -1.96 3.52 8.51
C ARG A 48 -1.98 2.23 7.69
N TYR A 49 -1.59 2.33 6.42
CA TYR A 49 -1.46 1.20 5.50
C TYR A 49 -0.10 1.27 4.81
N GLU A 50 0.69 0.21 4.94
CA GLU A 50 1.87 0.00 4.10
C GLU A 50 1.44 -0.83 2.90
N ILE A 51 1.46 -0.28 1.69
CA ILE A 51 1.00 -1.02 0.50
C ILE A 51 2.24 -1.38 -0.32
N GLU A 52 2.50 -2.67 -0.51
CA GLU A 52 3.55 -3.11 -1.42
C GLU A 52 3.14 -2.74 -2.85
N VAL A 53 3.95 -1.91 -3.50
CA VAL A 53 3.91 -1.72 -4.95
C VAL A 53 4.94 -2.69 -5.53
N PHE A 54 4.51 -3.61 -6.39
CA PHE A 54 5.39 -4.70 -6.83
C PHE A 54 6.65 -4.14 -7.51
N PRO A 55 7.83 -4.75 -7.26
CA PRO A 55 9.10 -4.24 -7.78
C PRO A 55 9.08 -4.01 -9.29
N THR A 56 9.54 -2.84 -9.72
CA THR A 56 9.74 -2.50 -11.13
C THR A 56 10.98 -1.64 -11.24
N ALA A 57 11.73 -1.80 -12.34
CA ALA A 57 12.74 -0.84 -12.77
C ALA A 57 12.17 -0.07 -13.96
N VAL A 58 12.19 1.26 -13.91
CA VAL A 58 11.72 2.11 -15.01
C VAL A 58 12.57 3.37 -15.09
N LEU A 59 13.01 3.72 -16.30
CA LEU A 59 13.61 5.02 -16.59
C LEU A 59 12.50 6.02 -16.90
N ILE A 60 12.44 7.12 -16.15
CA ILE A 60 11.53 8.24 -16.43
C ILE A 60 12.31 9.26 -17.27
N ALA A 61 12.06 9.26 -18.58
CA ALA A 61 12.69 10.19 -19.51
C ALA A 61 12.27 11.66 -19.24
N PRO A 62 13.01 12.65 -19.79
CA PRO A 62 12.54 14.03 -19.84
C PRO A 62 11.10 14.11 -20.36
N ASP A 63 10.33 15.05 -19.82
CA ASP A 63 8.90 15.27 -20.11
C ASP A 63 7.92 14.15 -19.71
N HIS A 64 8.40 13.02 -19.17
CA HIS A 64 7.55 12.01 -18.56
C HIS A 64 7.22 12.34 -17.10
N ARG A 65 6.12 11.75 -16.60
CA ARG A 65 5.66 11.94 -15.22
C ARG A 65 5.32 10.61 -14.56
N LEU A 66 5.63 10.50 -13.28
CA LEU A 66 5.07 9.45 -12.43
C LEU A 66 3.63 9.83 -12.06
N ARG A 67 2.71 8.88 -12.24
CA ARG A 67 1.31 9.01 -11.83
C ARG A 67 0.94 7.89 -10.87
N LEU A 68 0.40 8.25 -9.71
CA LEU A 68 -0.22 7.34 -8.76
C LEU A 68 -1.74 7.41 -8.93
N THR A 69 -2.37 6.26 -9.15
CA THR A 69 -3.83 6.11 -9.08
C THR A 69 -4.14 5.25 -7.85
N VAL A 70 -5.04 5.73 -6.99
CA VAL A 70 -5.53 4.97 -5.84
C VAL A 70 -7.00 4.63 -6.08
N THR A 71 -7.33 3.35 -6.02
CA THR A 71 -8.70 2.84 -6.12
C THR A 71 -9.00 1.93 -4.92
N THR A 72 -10.26 1.58 -4.73
CA THR A 72 -10.73 0.73 -3.63
C THR A 72 -11.02 -0.71 -4.07
N TYR A 73 -10.69 -1.04 -5.32
CA TYR A 73 -11.04 -2.32 -5.93
C TYR A 73 -10.10 -2.64 -7.11
N ASP A 74 -9.77 -3.93 -7.25
CA ASP A 74 -9.01 -4.50 -8.36
C ASP A 74 -9.70 -5.82 -8.78
N PHE A 75 -10.52 -5.75 -9.83
CA PHE A 75 -11.25 -6.90 -10.35
C PHE A 75 -10.79 -7.24 -11.76
N PRO A 76 -10.60 -8.53 -12.07
CA PRO A 76 -10.99 -9.70 -11.27
C PRO A 76 -9.90 -10.21 -10.28
N ASN A 77 -8.77 -9.52 -10.16
CA ASN A 77 -7.59 -10.08 -9.48
C ASN A 77 -7.75 -10.23 -7.97
N LEU A 78 -8.45 -9.30 -7.32
CA LEU A 78 -8.60 -9.23 -5.86
C LEU A 78 -10.07 -9.10 -5.48
N VAL A 79 -10.78 -10.22 -5.58
CA VAL A 79 -12.18 -10.32 -5.17
C VAL A 79 -12.26 -10.64 -3.68
N PRO A 80 -12.82 -9.74 -2.84
CA PRO A 80 -13.00 -10.03 -1.42
C PRO A 80 -13.94 -11.22 -1.22
N THR A 81 -13.73 -11.94 -0.11
CA THR A 81 -14.67 -12.97 0.36
C THR A 81 -16.06 -12.35 0.60
N LYS A 82 -17.11 -13.17 0.64
CA LYS A 82 -18.48 -12.69 0.92
C LYS A 82 -18.57 -11.82 2.19
N PRO A 83 -18.04 -12.21 3.36
CA PRO A 83 -18.10 -11.36 4.56
C PRO A 83 -17.29 -10.07 4.41
N ALA A 84 -16.10 -10.13 3.80
CA ALA A 84 -15.29 -8.92 3.56
C ALA A 84 -16.01 -7.93 2.62
N ARG A 85 -16.64 -8.43 1.55
CA ARG A 85 -17.43 -7.58 0.63
C ARG A 85 -18.63 -6.94 1.34
N ALA A 86 -19.32 -7.65 2.22
CA ALA A 86 -20.41 -7.08 3.01
C ALA A 86 -19.92 -5.90 3.88
N ALA A 87 -18.73 -6.02 4.47
CA ALA A 87 -18.10 -4.97 5.27
C ALA A 87 -17.65 -3.74 4.45
N LEU A 88 -17.53 -3.86 3.13
CA LEU A 88 -17.15 -2.76 2.23
C LEU A 88 -18.35 -1.96 1.69
N THR A 89 -19.58 -2.44 1.93
CA THR A 89 -20.81 -1.81 1.43
C THR A 89 -20.93 -0.36 1.91
N GLY A 90 -21.01 0.59 0.97
CA GLY A 90 -21.14 2.02 1.31
C GLY A 90 -19.88 2.65 1.90
N GLY A 91 -18.72 1.99 1.80
CA GLY A 91 -17.45 2.49 2.36
C GLY A 91 -17.07 3.87 1.82
N SER A 92 -16.66 4.77 2.72
CA SER A 92 -16.07 6.07 2.37
C SER A 92 -14.59 6.05 2.72
N TYR A 93 -13.75 6.58 1.82
CA TYR A 93 -12.30 6.53 1.95
C TYR A 93 -11.75 7.94 1.85
N ARG A 94 -10.96 8.34 2.84
CA ARG A 94 -10.26 9.63 2.87
C ARG A 94 -8.77 9.37 3.01
N ILE A 95 -7.99 9.94 2.10
CA ILE A 95 -6.53 9.87 2.14
C ILE A 95 -6.03 11.15 2.79
N GLN A 96 -5.23 11.03 3.84
CA GLN A 96 -4.58 12.18 4.47
C GLN A 96 -3.36 12.60 3.65
N GLN A 97 -3.28 13.89 3.35
CA GLN A 97 -2.18 14.51 2.61
C GLN A 97 -1.59 15.65 3.44
N GLY A 98 -0.26 15.73 3.51
CA GLY A 98 0.44 16.74 4.29
C GLY A 98 0.40 16.51 5.81
N GLY A 99 1.08 17.40 6.55
CA GLY A 99 1.17 17.33 8.01
C GLY A 99 2.02 16.15 8.53
N PRO A 100 1.95 15.85 9.83
CA PRO A 100 2.76 14.81 10.48
C PRO A 100 2.36 13.38 10.08
N THR A 101 1.19 13.18 9.46
CA THR A 101 0.67 11.87 9.04
C THR A 101 0.51 11.80 7.51
N ALA A 102 1.35 12.51 6.77
CA ALA A 102 1.26 12.59 5.31
C ALA A 102 1.44 11.22 4.66
N SER A 103 0.50 10.87 3.77
CA SER A 103 0.70 9.75 2.84
C SER A 103 1.84 10.08 1.88
N HIS A 104 2.67 9.09 1.56
CA HIS A 104 3.81 9.25 0.65
C HIS A 104 4.02 7.98 -0.18
N LEU A 105 4.79 8.10 -1.27
CA LEU A 105 5.26 6.98 -2.07
C LEU A 105 6.78 6.89 -1.89
N LEU A 106 7.25 5.77 -1.34
CA LEU A 106 8.68 5.53 -1.21
C LEU A 106 9.25 5.02 -2.54
N LEU A 107 10.20 5.78 -3.10
CA LEU A 107 10.82 5.49 -4.40
C LEU A 107 12.32 5.27 -4.21
N PRO A 108 12.82 4.03 -4.37
CA PRO A 108 14.25 3.78 -4.48
C PRO A 108 14.76 4.34 -5.81
N LEU A 109 15.44 5.48 -5.77
CA LEU A 109 15.99 6.13 -6.95
C LEU A 109 17.40 5.62 -7.24
N LEU A 110 17.68 5.38 -8.51
CA LEU A 110 19.02 5.06 -9.02
C LEU A 110 19.44 6.18 -9.97
N ASP A 111 20.72 6.53 -9.92
CA ASP A 111 21.31 7.46 -10.87
C ASP A 111 21.47 6.73 -12.22
N PRO A 112 20.76 7.16 -13.29
CA PRO A 112 20.83 6.49 -14.59
C PRO A 112 22.23 6.54 -15.20
N ASP A 113 23.08 7.50 -14.81
CA ASP A 113 24.45 7.65 -15.32
C ASP A 113 25.46 6.79 -14.55
N ARG A 114 25.03 6.07 -13.51
CA ARG A 114 25.86 5.18 -12.68
C ARG A 114 25.52 3.69 -12.81
N LEU A 115 24.71 3.34 -13.81
CA LEU A 115 24.37 1.95 -14.15
C LEU A 115 25.42 1.30 -15.06
#